data_AF-A0A162DK21-F1
#
_entry.id   AF-A0A162DK21-F1
#
_cell.length_a   1.000
_cell.length_b   1.000
_cell.length_c   1.000
_cell.angle_alpha   90.00
_cell.angle_beta   90.00
_cell.angle_gamma   90.00
#
_symmetry.space_group_name_H-M   'P 1'
#
loop_
_entity.id
_entity.type
_entity.pdbx_description
1 polymer ?
#
loop_
_entity_poly.entity_id
_entity_poly.type
_entity_poly.pdbx_seq_one_letter_code
_entity_poly.pdbx_strand_id
1 'polypeptide(L)'
;MATLLDSASSNPQHNLELELWDLQALEEFEARASRVQPTLLRVGVHLYSALPLDQLLARLAQFEKLSRVVVADDRVYDRDMPSVEMSFKSAFPRAQFQWDSDGVIAGKHGR
;
A
#
# COMPACT_ATOMS: atom_id res chain seq x y z
N MET A 1 -42.68 25.95 2.80
CA MET A 1 -42.56 24.57 3.33
C MET A 1 -41.48 23.90 2.50
N ALA A 2 -40.22 23.88 2.97
CA ALA A 2 -39.64 22.79 3.77
C ALA A 2 -39.80 21.45 3.02
N THR A 3 -38.75 20.78 2.56
CA THR A 3 -37.61 20.33 3.37
C THR A 3 -36.34 20.16 2.54
N LEU A 4 -35.27 20.84 2.94
CA LEU A 4 -33.89 20.50 2.63
C LEU A 4 -33.57 19.18 3.33
N LEU A 5 -33.17 18.15 2.59
CA LEU A 5 -32.52 16.98 3.17
C LEU A 5 -31.09 17.36 3.49
N ASP A 6 -30.91 17.86 4.71
CA ASP A 6 -29.63 17.86 5.40
C ASP A 6 -29.26 16.40 5.67
N SER A 7 -28.12 15.96 5.13
CA SER A 7 -27.49 14.69 5.46
C SER A 7 -26.06 14.97 5.90
N ALA A 8 -25.91 15.70 7.00
CA ALA A 8 -24.66 15.74 7.74
C ALA A 8 -24.47 14.46 8.56
N SER A 9 -23.56 13.58 8.13
CA SER A 9 -22.48 13.03 8.98
C SER A 9 -21.87 11.77 8.39
N SER A 10 -20.71 11.93 7.78
CA SER A 10 -19.57 11.03 8.01
C SER A 10 -18.36 11.87 7.69
N ASN A 11 -17.77 12.45 8.74
CA ASN A 11 -16.51 13.17 8.67
C ASN A 11 -15.45 12.15 8.15
N PRO A 12 -14.96 12.22 6.91
CA PRO A 12 -13.87 11.35 6.51
C PRO A 12 -12.65 11.96 7.18
N GLN A 13 -12.24 11.39 8.32
CA GLN A 13 -10.84 11.47 8.73
C GLN A 13 -10.05 11.16 7.46
N HIS A 14 -9.30 12.15 6.95
CA HIS A 14 -8.50 12.02 5.73
C HIS A 14 -7.55 10.83 5.93
N ASN A 15 -7.95 9.63 5.55
CA ASN A 15 -7.04 8.53 5.33
C ASN A 15 -6.26 8.93 4.09
N LEU A 16 -5.03 9.38 4.32
CA LEU A 16 -4.11 9.69 3.24
C LEU A 16 -3.66 8.35 2.68
N GLU A 17 -4.34 7.94 1.62
CA GLU A 17 -4.01 6.76 0.84
C GLU A 17 -2.90 7.10 -0.15
N LEU A 18 -1.85 6.29 -0.15
CA LEU A 18 -0.77 6.34 -1.11
C LEU A 18 -0.75 5.01 -1.86
N GLU A 19 -1.02 5.07 -3.15
CA GLU A 19 -0.83 3.94 -4.06
C GLU A 19 0.50 4.09 -4.80
N LEU A 20 1.38 3.10 -4.65
CA LEU A 20 2.65 3.03 -5.36
C LEU A 20 2.66 1.83 -6.29
N TRP A 21 2.43 2.11 -7.58
CA TRP A 21 2.34 1.09 -8.62
C TRP A 21 3.69 0.54 -9.04
N ASP A 22 4.69 1.41 -9.18
CA ASP A 22 6.03 1.08 -9.68
C ASP A 22 7.14 1.89 -8.98
N LEU A 23 8.38 1.66 -9.41
CA LEU A 23 9.56 2.34 -8.90
C LEU A 23 9.51 3.86 -9.15
N GLN A 24 9.00 4.28 -10.31
CA GLN A 24 8.92 5.68 -10.68
C GLN A 24 7.97 6.43 -9.73
N ALA A 25 6.80 5.87 -9.42
CA ALA A 25 5.85 6.45 -8.48
C ALA A 25 6.47 6.63 -7.08
N LEU A 26 7.27 5.67 -6.62
CA LEU A 26 8.00 5.77 -5.36
C LEU A 26 9.04 6.91 -5.40
N GLU A 27 9.85 6.98 -6.47
CA GLU A 27 10.86 8.02 -6.64
C GLU A 27 10.25 9.42 -6.76
N GLU A 28 9.13 9.57 -7.47
CA GLU A 28 8.39 10.83 -7.57
C GLU A 28 7.84 11.29 -6.21
N PHE A 29 7.33 10.35 -5.41
CA PHE A 29 6.88 10.66 -4.05
C PHE A 29 8.04 11.13 -3.17
N GLU A 30 9.16 10.42 -3.18
CA GLU A 30 10.37 10.74 -2.42
C GLU A 30 10.94 12.12 -2.83
N ALA A 31 11.01 12.39 -4.15
CA ALA A 31 11.55 13.64 -4.69
C ALA A 31 10.69 14.87 -4.37
N ARG A 32 9.38 14.70 -4.15
CA ARG A 32 8.46 15.80 -3.84
C ARG A 32 8.63 16.38 -2.43
N ALA A 33 9.60 15.89 -1.63
CA ALA A 33 9.79 16.27 -0.24
C ALA A 33 8.47 16.28 0.55
N SER A 34 7.58 15.33 0.20
CA SER A 34 6.20 15.37 0.63
C SER A 34 6.14 15.13 2.14
N ARG A 35 5.72 16.14 2.89
CA ARG A 35 5.44 16.01 4.34
C ARG A 35 4.19 15.17 4.62
N VAL A 36 3.53 14.71 3.56
CA VAL A 36 2.35 13.86 3.63
C VAL A 36 2.79 12.51 4.17
N GLN A 37 2.19 12.13 5.29
CA GLN A 37 2.44 10.85 5.93
C GLN A 37 1.19 10.00 5.74
N PRO A 38 1.20 9.06 4.78
CA PRO A 38 0.04 8.24 4.49
C PRO A 38 -0.31 7.36 5.70
N THR A 39 -1.59 7.07 5.85
CA THR A 39 -2.10 6.10 6.83
C THR A 39 -2.38 4.75 6.16
N LEU A 40 -2.64 4.75 4.85
CA LEU A 40 -2.78 3.55 4.03
C LEU A 40 -1.75 3.57 2.91
N LEU A 41 -1.00 2.49 2.79
CA LEU A 41 -0.08 2.24 1.67
C LEU A 41 -0.55 1.04 0.86
N ARG A 42 -0.68 1.20 -0.45
CA ARG A 42 -0.86 0.10 -1.39
C ARG A 42 0.40 -0.08 -2.23
N VAL A 43 0.96 -1.28 -2.20
CA VAL A 43 2.13 -1.69 -2.98
C VAL A 43 1.65 -2.53 -4.15
N GLY A 44 1.75 -1.96 -5.36
CA GLY A 44 1.40 -2.66 -6.59
C GLY A 44 2.42 -3.72 -6.97
N VAL A 45 1.99 -4.64 -7.83
CA VAL A 45 2.80 -5.79 -8.28
C VAL A 45 4.11 -5.38 -8.95
N HIS A 46 4.10 -4.28 -9.71
CA HIS A 46 5.28 -3.81 -10.44
C HIS A 46 6.33 -3.24 -9.49
N LEU A 47 5.92 -2.48 -8.48
CA LEU A 47 6.83 -1.99 -7.44
C LEU A 47 7.43 -3.15 -6.64
N TYR A 48 6.59 -4.09 -6.20
CA TYR A 48 7.08 -5.28 -5.48
C TYR A 48 8.12 -6.06 -6.30
N SER A 49 7.92 -6.14 -7.63
CA SER A 49 8.84 -6.84 -8.54
C SER A 49 10.08 -6.03 -8.93
N ALA A 50 10.08 -4.71 -8.71
CA ALA A 50 11.14 -3.83 -9.17
C ALA A 50 12.37 -3.82 -8.25
N LEU A 51 12.21 -4.20 -6.98
CA LEU A 51 13.25 -4.14 -5.96
C LEU A 51 13.31 -5.44 -5.14
N PRO A 52 14.50 -5.83 -4.65
CA PRO A 52 14.60 -6.79 -3.56
C PRO A 52 13.76 -6.35 -2.34
N LEU A 53 13.10 -7.29 -1.68
CA LEU A 53 12.14 -7.01 -0.60
C LEU A 53 12.76 -6.17 0.54
N ASP A 54 13.99 -6.46 0.93
CA ASP A 54 14.72 -5.71 1.96
C ASP A 54 14.92 -4.24 1.56
N GLN A 55 15.28 -3.97 0.31
CA GLN A 55 15.43 -2.61 -0.21
C GLN A 55 14.10 -1.87 -0.30
N LEU A 56 13.04 -2.56 -0.74
CA LEU A 56 11.70 -2.01 -0.77
C LEU A 56 11.25 -1.60 0.65
N LEU A 57 11.36 -2.51 1.62
CA LEU A 57 10.97 -2.23 3.01
C LEU A 57 11.78 -1.08 3.61
N ALA A 58 13.08 -1.01 3.36
CA ALA A 58 13.93 0.09 3.83
C ALA A 58 13.47 1.45 3.29
N ARG A 59 13.05 1.52 2.02
CA ARG A 59 12.52 2.76 1.43
C ARG A 59 11.14 3.12 1.98
N LEU A 60 10.27 2.13 2.15
CA LEU A 60 8.92 2.34 2.69
C LEU A 60 8.92 2.67 4.20
N ALA A 61 10.02 2.39 4.92
CA ALA A 61 10.15 2.67 6.36
C ALA A 61 10.04 4.17 6.71
N GLN A 62 10.18 5.08 5.73
CA GLN A 62 9.96 6.52 5.93
C GLN A 62 8.50 6.89 6.23
N PHE A 63 7.55 5.97 6.02
CA PHE A 63 6.13 6.16 6.29
C PHE A 63 5.77 5.75 7.73
N GLU A 64 6.01 6.65 8.67
CA GLU A 64 5.90 6.36 10.11
C GLU A 64 4.45 6.23 10.62
N LYS A 65 3.47 6.73 9.85
CA LYS A 65 2.06 6.80 10.24
C LYS A 65 1.17 5.71 9.64
N LEU A 66 1.76 4.71 9.00
CA LEU A 66 1.01 3.62 8.39
C LEU A 66 0.21 2.85 9.46
N SER A 67 -1.11 2.81 9.26
CA SER A 67 -2.03 1.94 10.00
C SER A 67 -2.47 0.74 9.16
N ARG A 68 -2.29 0.78 7.84
CA ARG A 68 -2.59 -0.32 6.93
C ARG A 68 -1.61 -0.38 5.75
N VAL A 69 -1.18 -1.60 5.43
CA VAL A 69 -0.37 -1.93 4.25
C VAL A 69 -1.09 -3.00 3.44
N VAL A 70 -1.30 -2.73 2.17
CA VAL A 70 -1.92 -3.62 1.20
C VAL A 70 -0.89 -3.98 0.14
N VAL A 71 -0.70 -5.25 -0.15
CA VAL A 71 0.29 -5.73 -1.14
C VAL A 71 -0.39 -6.60 -2.18
N ALA A 72 -0.18 -6.30 -3.45
CA ALA A 72 -0.63 -7.13 -4.56
C ALA A 72 0.19 -8.43 -4.63
N ASP A 73 -0.48 -9.59 -4.61
CA ASP A 73 0.17 -10.91 -4.54
C ASP A 73 0.36 -11.58 -5.92
N ASP A 74 0.01 -10.92 -7.02
CA ASP A 74 0.04 -11.48 -8.38
C ASP A 74 1.39 -12.10 -8.80
N ARG A 75 2.50 -11.71 -8.17
CA ARG A 75 3.83 -12.27 -8.44
C ARG A 75 4.49 -12.91 -7.22
N VAL A 76 3.73 -13.11 -6.15
CA VAL A 76 4.18 -13.80 -4.94
C VAL A 76 3.65 -15.24 -4.99
N TYR A 77 4.56 -16.22 -4.93
CA TYR A 77 4.13 -17.62 -4.84
C TYR A 77 3.52 -17.91 -3.47
N ASP A 78 2.51 -18.79 -3.41
CA ASP A 78 1.81 -19.14 -2.17
C ASP A 78 2.74 -19.60 -1.04
N ARG A 79 3.78 -20.36 -1.39
CA ARG A 79 4.80 -20.83 -0.43
C ARG A 79 5.60 -19.69 0.21
N ASP A 80 5.73 -18.56 -0.49
CA ASP A 80 6.53 -17.41 -0.08
C ASP A 80 5.67 -16.37 0.65
N MET A 81 4.33 -16.36 0.45
CA MET A 81 3.40 -15.43 1.09
C MET A 81 3.57 -15.31 2.62
N PRO A 82 3.65 -16.40 3.40
CA PRO A 82 3.83 -16.28 4.86
C PRO A 82 5.11 -15.52 5.24
N SER A 83 6.20 -15.73 4.50
CA SER A 83 7.47 -15.04 4.74
C SER A 83 7.37 -13.57 4.39
N VAL A 84 6.75 -13.23 3.25
CA VAL A 84 6.58 -11.84 2.81
C VAL A 84 5.69 -11.06 3.78
N GLU A 85 4.55 -11.62 4.18
CA GLU A 85 3.66 -11.04 5.18
C GLU A 85 4.40 -10.79 6.50
N MET A 86 5.22 -11.74 6.95
CA MET A 86 6.03 -11.58 8.16
C MET A 86 7.04 -10.44 8.02
N SER A 87 7.71 -10.30 6.87
CA SER A 87 8.64 -9.20 6.60
C SER A 87 7.94 -7.84 6.67
N PHE A 88 6.76 -7.69 6.07
CA PHE A 88 5.97 -6.45 6.17
C PHE A 88 5.47 -6.18 7.59
N LYS A 89 4.95 -7.19 8.30
CA LYS A 89 4.54 -7.06 9.71
C LYS A 89 5.71 -6.68 10.62
N SER A 90 6.91 -7.19 10.34
CA SER A 90 8.11 -6.83 11.10
C SER A 90 8.57 -5.39 10.80
N ALA A 91 8.47 -4.94 9.55
CA ALA A 91 8.83 -3.58 9.15
C ALA A 91 7.80 -2.54 9.65
N PHE A 92 6.52 -2.92 9.71
CA PHE A 92 5.40 -2.05 10.10
C PHE A 92 4.58 -2.67 11.23
N PRO A 93 5.12 -2.80 12.45
CA PRO A 93 4.50 -3.54 13.55
C PRO A 93 3.18 -2.94 14.06
N ARG A 94 2.88 -1.69 13.69
CA ARG A 94 1.64 -0.99 14.04
C ARG A 94 0.59 -1.02 12.93
N ALA A 95 0.97 -1.46 11.72
CA ALA A 95 0.08 -1.50 10.58
C ALA A 95 -0.60 -2.87 10.47
N GLN A 96 -1.86 -2.86 10.04
CA GLN A 96 -2.52 -4.08 9.59
C GLN A 96 -2.00 -4.43 8.20
N PHE A 97 -1.68 -5.70 7.98
CA PHE A 97 -1.27 -6.21 6.68
C PHE A 97 -2.44 -6.89 5.98
N GLN A 98 -2.55 -6.69 4.66
CA GLN A 98 -3.55 -7.34 3.83
C GLN A 98 -2.99 -7.67 2.44
N TRP A 99 -3.40 -8.82 1.92
CA TRP A 99 -3.22 -9.18 0.51
C TRP A 99 -4.30 -8.56 -0.37
N ASP A 100 -3.91 -8.16 -1.57
CA ASP A 100 -4.78 -7.73 -2.67
C ASP A 100 -4.30 -8.37 -3.98
N SER A 101 -5.05 -8.18 -5.06
CA SER A 101 -4.64 -8.59 -6.40
C SER A 101 -4.83 -7.44 -7.39
N ASP A 102 -3.81 -7.16 -8.20
CA ASP A 102 -3.88 -6.18 -9.29
C ASP A 102 -4.43 -6.78 -10.59
N GLY A 103 -4.56 -8.11 -10.68
CA GLY A 103 -5.17 -8.81 -11.81
C GLY A 103 -4.31 -8.75 -13.08
N VAL A 104 -2.99 -8.76 -12.93
CA VAL A 104 -2.08 -8.60 -14.08
C VAL A 104 -1.97 -9.86 -14.92
N ILE A 105 -1.86 -9.68 -16.25
CA ILE A 105 -1.62 -10.77 -17.20
C ILE A 105 -0.32 -11.50 -16.82
N ALA A 106 -0.36 -12.83 -16.84
CA ALA A 106 0.71 -13.73 -16.38
C ALA A 106 1.04 -13.64 -14.87
N GLY A 107 0.21 -12.97 -14.06
CA GLY A 107 0.20 -13.09 -12.61
C GLY A 107 -0.53 -14.34 -12.13
N LYS A 108 -0.30 -14.73 -10.88
CA LYS A 108 -0.97 -15.82 -10.15
C LYS A 108 -2.51 -15.78 -10.32
N HIS A 109 -3.08 -14.58 -10.39
CA HIS A 109 -4.53 -14.36 -10.50
C HIS A 109 -4.99 -13.88 -11.88
N GLY A 110 -4.10 -13.92 -12.89
CA GLY A 110 -4.35 -13.37 -14.21
C GLY A 110 -5.72 -13.80 -14.76
N ARG A 111 -6.61 -12.82 -14.91
CA ARG A 111 -7.88 -12.94 -15.61
C ARG A 111 -7.74 -12.46 -17.04
#